data_AF-A0A347U809-F1
#
_entry.id   AF-A0A347U809-F1
#
_cell.length_a   1.000
_cell.length_b   1.000
_cell.length_c   1.000
_cell.angle_alpha   90.00
_cell.angle_beta   90.00
_cell.angle_gamma   90.00
#
_symmetry.space_group_name_H-M   'P 1'
#
loop_
_entity.id
_entity.type
_entity.pdbx_description
1 polymer ?
#
loop_
_entity_poly.entity_id
_entity_poly.type
_entity_poly.pdbx_seq_one_letter_code
_entity_poly.pdbx_strand_id
1 'polypeptide(L)'
;MSNFIRKINKRKVAVKAKLDELKNESIEIETIEEVQISNEENLPSKSVLELVEKNINNKEVDFMESGFTKLQNQATQRGIKLVEKELIKKPYLYCFAYTNICLISYSKDKNLFDKIDNFSDIEYLDFLKNKDNELINVKSFNDVGDYNRLPLFVYAGGKQNHKSTQQNIVASMLLKSPQVNSYYEPFAGGLGSVYNSLPILIKNGIKNIFISDVNHSLINVYRQVQRNHKSVQRELSNIELDFFREYGKLFADSKKELKDFFTKKQIELNELEKKNRMNAKRAALFLYLMNICQGGMNNFDMETKTNKFSCAYDGNKHKKIAFIINKVEIYHQIFKLASFEFRVKRYQSVLKKVKNDKTAFVLLDPEYVEFGEEIIKSCKHTYTNEGKGFNHKEVLNLLNNGKYPFIYYNNHHSFIENIAIKNDYVYVKKDVEYINGNKPKSSIEILMYGRYEQPLQVINNTTYISKIEKVA
;
A
#
# COMPACT_ATOMS: atom_id res chain seq x y z
N MET A 1 -8.58 -22.84 42.78
CA MET A 1 -7.31 -22.93 41.98
C MET A 1 -6.82 -24.37 41.75
N SER A 2 -6.90 -25.30 42.72
CA SER A 2 -6.37 -26.68 42.54
C SER A 2 -7.07 -27.53 41.46
N ASN A 3 -8.37 -27.34 41.24
CA ASN A 3 -9.13 -28.05 40.19
C ASN A 3 -8.77 -27.62 38.76
N PHE A 4 -8.24 -26.41 38.58
CA PHE A 4 -7.80 -25.90 37.27
C PHE A 4 -6.44 -26.45 36.88
N ILE A 5 -5.50 -26.51 37.83
CA ILE A 5 -4.16 -27.09 37.66
C ILE A 5 -4.27 -28.61 37.39
N ARG A 6 -5.20 -29.30 38.05
CA ARG A 6 -5.43 -30.75 37.83
C ARG A 6 -5.97 -31.06 36.42
N LYS A 7 -6.78 -30.17 35.83
CA LYS A 7 -7.27 -30.30 34.43
C LYS A 7 -6.17 -30.03 33.40
N ILE A 8 -5.25 -29.10 33.66
CA ILE A 8 -4.12 -28.80 32.78
C ILE A 8 -3.11 -29.96 32.77
N ASN A 9 -2.83 -30.55 33.92
CA ASN A 9 -1.89 -31.68 34.01
C ASN A 9 -2.43 -32.95 33.37
N LYS A 10 -3.74 -33.25 33.47
CA LYS A 10 -4.36 -34.37 32.74
C LYS A 10 -4.29 -34.20 31.20
N ARG A 11 -4.42 -32.98 30.69
CA ARG A 11 -4.28 -32.70 29.24
C ARG A 11 -2.84 -32.83 28.74
N LYS A 12 -1.84 -32.43 29.54
CA LYS A 12 -0.43 -32.56 29.15
C LYS A 12 0.04 -34.03 29.07
N VAL A 13 -0.45 -34.89 29.97
CA VAL A 13 -0.12 -36.34 29.94
C VAL A 13 -0.77 -37.03 28.74
N ALA A 14 -2.01 -36.68 28.38
CA ALA A 14 -2.71 -37.25 27.21
C ALA A 14 -2.08 -36.83 25.86
N VAL A 15 -1.52 -35.61 25.77
CA VAL A 15 -0.83 -35.14 24.57
C VAL A 15 0.53 -35.82 24.40
N LYS A 16 1.25 -36.09 25.51
CA LYS A 16 2.54 -36.77 25.46
C LYS A 16 2.41 -38.24 25.05
N ALA A 17 1.42 -38.96 25.59
CA ALA A 17 1.16 -40.36 25.22
C ALA A 17 0.82 -40.51 23.72
N LYS A 18 0.08 -39.56 23.15
CA LYS A 18 -0.30 -39.57 21.72
C LYS A 18 0.87 -39.22 20.78
N LEU A 19 1.87 -38.49 21.28
CA LEU A 19 3.11 -38.17 20.57
C LEU A 19 4.11 -39.32 20.59
N ASP A 20 4.08 -40.14 21.64
CA ASP A 20 4.92 -41.33 21.75
C ASP A 20 4.34 -42.52 20.94
N GLU A 21 3.01 -42.60 20.77
CA GLU A 21 2.37 -43.55 19.82
C GLU A 21 2.71 -43.24 18.35
N LEU A 22 2.79 -41.96 17.96
CA LEU A 22 3.10 -41.54 16.58
C LEU A 22 4.57 -41.71 16.18
N LYS A 23 5.46 -42.04 17.13
CA LYS A 23 6.89 -42.27 16.85
C LYS A 23 7.24 -43.73 16.52
N ASN A 24 6.30 -44.66 16.72
CA ASN A 24 6.56 -46.11 16.58
C ASN A 24 6.06 -46.72 15.26
N GLU A 25 5.55 -45.93 14.32
CA GLU A 25 5.17 -46.42 12.98
C GLU A 25 6.14 -45.87 11.92
N SER A 26 7.33 -46.46 11.86
CA SER A 26 8.29 -46.30 10.77
C SER A 26 7.95 -47.28 9.64
N ILE A 27 7.52 -46.77 8.48
CA ILE A 27 7.40 -47.52 7.24
C ILE A 27 8.53 -47.06 6.31
N GLU A 28 9.35 -48.02 5.89
CA GLU A 28 10.40 -47.88 4.88
C GLU A 28 9.80 -47.43 3.54
N ILE A 29 10.36 -46.37 2.95
CA ILE A 29 10.08 -45.98 1.56
C ILE A 29 11.41 -45.74 0.85
N GLU A 30 11.55 -46.46 -0.27
CA GLU A 30 12.69 -46.48 -1.18
C GLU A 30 13.03 -45.10 -1.73
N THR A 31 14.33 -44.81 -1.75
CA THR A 31 14.96 -43.60 -2.29
C THR A 31 14.84 -43.53 -3.82
N ILE A 32 14.25 -42.45 -4.33
CA ILE A 32 14.37 -42.04 -5.74
C ILE A 32 14.84 -40.58 -5.78
N GLU A 33 15.95 -40.39 -6.49
CA GLU A 33 16.77 -39.21 -6.81
C GLU A 33 16.27 -37.81 -6.40
N GLU A 34 17.03 -37.21 -5.48
CA GLU A 34 16.98 -35.79 -5.12
C GLU A 34 17.40 -34.90 -6.29
N VAL A 35 16.45 -34.17 -6.88
CA VAL A 35 16.77 -32.88 -7.51
C VAL A 35 16.93 -31.88 -6.37
N GLN A 36 18.18 -31.48 -6.10
CA GLN A 36 18.54 -30.44 -5.14
C GLN A 36 17.80 -29.12 -5.48
N ILE A 37 16.65 -28.89 -4.85
CA ILE A 37 16.25 -27.54 -4.46
C ILE A 37 16.85 -27.33 -3.09
N SER A 38 18.11 -26.88 -3.09
CA SER A 38 18.79 -26.39 -1.90
C SER A 38 17.85 -25.52 -1.07
N ASN A 39 17.83 -25.77 0.23
CA ASN A 39 17.34 -24.87 1.28
C ASN A 39 17.47 -23.39 0.88
N GLU A 40 16.45 -22.79 0.25
CA GLU A 40 16.36 -21.34 0.16
C GLU A 40 15.95 -20.87 1.55
N GLU A 41 16.98 -20.53 2.35
CA GLU A 41 16.87 -19.49 3.37
C GLU A 41 15.91 -18.41 2.87
N ASN A 42 14.99 -17.93 3.71
CA ASN A 42 14.11 -16.80 3.40
C ASN A 42 14.95 -15.67 2.79
N LEU A 43 14.95 -15.55 1.45
CA LEU A 43 15.66 -14.48 0.76
C LEU A 43 15.18 -13.17 1.37
N PRO A 44 16.08 -12.28 1.83
CA PRO A 44 15.66 -11.03 2.43
C PRO A 44 14.81 -10.26 1.43
N SER A 45 13.63 -9.83 1.88
CA SER A 45 12.68 -9.13 1.02
C SER A 45 13.36 -7.91 0.40
N LYS A 46 13.20 -7.71 -0.90
CA LYS A 46 13.87 -6.65 -1.64
C LYS A 46 13.15 -5.32 -1.45
N SER A 47 13.93 -4.26 -1.22
CA SER A 47 13.41 -2.90 -1.03
C SER A 47 13.04 -2.24 -2.36
N VAL A 48 11.92 -1.51 -2.38
CA VAL A 48 11.59 -0.56 -3.45
C VAL A 48 12.39 0.73 -3.28
N LEU A 49 12.59 1.17 -2.04
CA LEU A 49 13.32 2.41 -1.74
C LEU A 49 14.78 2.33 -2.16
N GLU A 50 15.44 1.17 -2.02
CA GLU A 50 16.79 0.95 -2.55
C GLU A 50 16.86 1.08 -4.08
N LEU A 51 15.81 0.67 -4.80
CA LEU A 51 15.76 0.85 -6.26
C LEU A 51 15.62 2.32 -6.63
N VAL A 52 14.79 3.05 -5.89
CA VAL A 52 14.64 4.50 -6.09
C VAL A 52 15.97 5.20 -5.80
N GLU A 53 16.63 4.85 -4.70
CA GLU A 53 17.92 5.40 -4.33
C GLU A 53 18.98 5.18 -5.42
N LYS A 54 19.12 3.94 -5.91
CA LYS A 54 20.06 3.61 -7.01
C LYS A 54 19.75 4.37 -8.30
N ASN A 55 18.49 4.74 -8.54
CA ASN A 55 18.07 5.49 -9.72
C ASN A 55 18.32 7.01 -9.59
N ILE A 56 18.43 7.54 -8.37
CA ILE A 56 18.64 8.97 -8.09
C ILE A 56 20.13 9.29 -7.87
N ASN A 57 20.85 8.38 -7.21
CA ASN A 57 22.23 8.62 -6.75
C ASN A 57 23.26 8.49 -7.89
N ASN A 58 23.35 9.55 -8.71
CA ASN A 58 24.57 9.92 -9.43
C ASN A 58 25.37 11.02 -8.70
N LYS A 59 24.96 11.43 -7.49
CA LYS A 59 25.62 12.48 -6.68
C LYS A 59 25.99 11.91 -5.32
N GLU A 60 27.21 12.17 -4.87
CA GLU A 60 27.64 11.91 -3.50
C GLU A 60 26.83 12.78 -2.54
N VAL A 61 25.99 12.15 -1.72
CA VAL A 61 25.27 12.82 -0.63
C VAL A 61 25.80 12.26 0.68
N ASP A 62 26.34 13.13 1.53
CA ASP A 62 26.74 12.76 2.89
C ASP A 62 25.48 12.68 3.77
N PHE A 63 25.17 11.47 4.25
CA PHE A 63 23.94 11.21 4.99
C PHE A 63 24.23 11.06 6.48
N MET A 64 23.40 11.69 7.30
CA MET A 64 23.51 11.58 8.75
C MET A 64 22.84 10.29 9.27
N GLU A 65 23.59 9.52 10.05
CA GLU A 65 23.07 8.34 10.76
C GLU A 65 22.35 8.69 12.07
N SER A 66 22.76 9.79 12.73
CA SER A 66 22.20 10.26 14.00
C SER A 66 22.17 11.79 14.08
N GLY A 67 21.51 12.35 15.10
CA GLY A 67 21.46 13.81 15.34
C GLY A 67 20.55 14.63 14.40
N PHE A 68 20.12 14.06 13.27
CA PHE A 68 19.31 14.73 12.24
C PHE A 68 18.00 15.34 12.77
N THR A 69 17.37 14.74 13.79
CA THR A 69 16.10 15.25 14.36
C THR A 69 16.22 16.69 14.88
N LYS A 70 17.37 17.03 15.47
CA LYS A 70 17.60 18.39 15.99
C LYS A 70 17.66 19.40 14.84
N LEU A 71 18.44 19.09 13.81
CA LEU A 71 18.61 19.94 12.62
C LEU A 71 17.31 20.09 11.84
N GLN A 72 16.58 18.99 11.62
CA GLN A 72 15.25 18.99 11.01
C GLN A 72 14.31 19.96 11.74
N ASN A 73 14.24 19.86 13.09
CA ASN A 73 13.38 20.71 13.90
C ASN A 73 13.80 22.18 13.82
N GLN A 74 15.10 22.48 13.92
CA GLN A 74 15.62 23.84 13.85
C GLN A 74 15.33 24.49 12.49
N ALA A 75 15.66 23.82 11.40
CA ALA A 75 15.42 24.29 10.03
C ALA A 75 13.91 24.48 9.75
N THR A 76 13.08 23.54 10.21
CA THR A 76 11.62 23.60 10.04
C THR A 76 11.02 24.76 10.81
N GLN A 77 11.38 24.93 12.09
CA GLN A 77 10.86 26.02 12.92
C GLN A 77 11.30 27.39 12.39
N ARG A 78 12.56 27.53 11.97
CA ARG A 78 13.08 28.75 11.33
C ARG A 78 12.29 29.05 10.05
N GLY A 79 12.09 28.05 9.20
CA GLY A 79 11.36 28.20 7.93
C GLY A 79 9.91 28.62 8.13
N ILE A 80 9.19 27.96 9.05
CA ILE A 80 7.78 28.28 9.35
C ILE A 80 7.65 29.74 9.79
N LYS A 81 8.50 30.21 10.72
CA LYS A 81 8.49 31.60 11.19
C LYS A 81 8.68 32.61 10.05
N LEU A 82 9.62 32.35 9.15
CA LEU A 82 9.88 33.22 8.00
C LEU A 82 8.70 33.23 7.02
N VAL A 83 8.14 32.07 6.71
CA VAL A 83 7.02 31.93 5.77
C VAL A 83 5.74 32.57 6.30
N GLU A 84 5.44 32.41 7.59
CA GLU A 84 4.30 33.05 8.24
C GLU A 84 4.43 34.58 8.24
N LYS A 85 5.61 35.10 8.55
CA LYS A 85 5.88 36.53 8.58
C LYS A 85 5.83 37.16 7.19
N GLU A 86 6.50 36.56 6.21
CA GLU A 86 6.80 37.23 4.93
C GLU A 86 5.86 36.81 3.78
N LEU A 87 5.28 35.62 3.82
CA LEU A 87 4.61 35.00 2.66
C LEU A 87 3.12 34.69 2.86
N ILE A 88 2.54 34.88 4.05
CA ILE A 88 1.13 34.48 4.30
C ILE A 88 0.11 35.16 3.37
N LYS A 89 0.41 36.40 2.95
CA LYS A 89 -0.39 37.19 1.99
C LYS A 89 -0.04 36.88 0.53
N LYS A 90 0.92 35.99 0.27
CA LYS A 90 1.43 35.60 -1.06
C LYS A 90 1.22 34.09 -1.26
N PRO A 91 -0.03 33.61 -1.42
CA PRO A 91 -0.37 32.17 -1.40
C PRO A 91 0.49 31.30 -2.32
N TYR A 92 0.77 31.77 -3.55
CA TYR A 92 1.61 31.03 -4.49
C TYR A 92 3.02 30.76 -3.93
N LEU A 93 3.68 31.78 -3.39
CA LEU A 93 5.02 31.66 -2.80
C LEU A 93 5.00 30.90 -1.48
N TYR A 94 3.96 31.11 -0.65
CA TYR A 94 3.75 30.36 0.59
C TYR A 94 3.75 28.86 0.30
N CYS A 95 2.99 28.41 -0.69
CA CYS A 95 2.87 26.97 -0.95
C CYS A 95 4.18 26.33 -1.40
N PHE A 96 5.05 27.02 -2.15
CA PHE A 96 6.39 26.49 -2.46
C PHE A 96 7.27 26.43 -1.23
N ALA A 97 7.31 27.52 -0.47
CA ALA A 97 8.12 27.60 0.74
C ALA A 97 7.70 26.53 1.77
N TYR A 98 6.40 26.38 1.99
CA TYR A 98 5.86 25.34 2.86
C TYR A 98 6.13 23.92 2.33
N THR A 99 6.02 23.70 1.02
CA THR A 99 6.40 22.40 0.41
C THR A 99 7.86 22.07 0.71
N ASN A 100 8.77 23.02 0.50
CA ASN A 100 10.20 22.82 0.76
C ASN A 100 10.49 22.59 2.25
N ILE A 101 9.85 23.33 3.15
CA ILE A 101 9.91 23.07 4.60
C ILE A 101 9.47 21.64 4.92
N CYS A 102 8.36 21.19 4.32
CA CYS A 102 7.87 19.82 4.52
C CYS A 102 8.90 18.79 4.07
N LEU A 103 9.56 18.99 2.93
CA LEU A 103 10.62 18.10 2.46
C LEU A 103 11.86 18.15 3.37
N ILE A 104 12.31 19.33 3.81
CA ILE A 104 13.45 19.48 4.73
C ILE A 104 13.20 18.74 6.06
N SER A 105 11.97 18.76 6.57
CA SER A 105 11.64 18.11 7.86
C SER A 105 11.83 16.58 7.86
N TYR A 106 12.04 15.96 6.70
CA TYR A 106 12.35 14.54 6.55
C TYR A 106 13.74 14.30 5.93
N SER A 107 14.56 15.34 5.72
CA SER A 107 15.89 15.18 5.13
C SER A 107 16.91 14.63 6.13
N LYS A 108 17.82 13.79 5.62
CA LYS A 108 19.04 13.35 6.32
C LYS A 108 20.31 13.80 5.61
N ASP A 109 20.18 14.64 4.59
CA ASP A 109 21.29 15.19 3.82
C ASP A 109 22.04 16.21 4.68
N LYS A 110 23.26 15.87 5.10
CA LYS A 110 24.08 16.72 5.95
C LYS A 110 24.49 18.01 5.23
N ASN A 111 24.88 17.90 3.96
CA ASN A 111 25.29 19.05 3.15
C ASN A 111 24.16 20.06 3.01
N LEU A 112 22.91 19.59 2.92
CA LEU A 112 21.74 20.47 2.95
C LEU A 112 21.64 21.25 4.25
N PHE A 113 21.80 20.60 5.42
CA PHE A 113 21.71 21.30 6.70
C PHE A 113 22.89 22.23 6.95
N ASP A 114 24.11 21.81 6.61
CA ASP A 114 25.30 22.67 6.67
C ASP A 114 25.09 23.94 5.81
N LYS A 115 24.43 23.80 4.66
CA LYS A 115 24.05 24.95 3.82
C LYS A 115 22.98 25.83 4.47
N ILE A 116 21.92 25.24 5.02
CA ILE A 116 20.83 25.97 5.69
C ILE A 116 21.33 26.73 6.92
N ASP A 117 22.23 26.14 7.70
CA ASP A 117 22.79 26.75 8.90
C ASP A 117 23.65 27.98 8.56
N ASN A 118 24.29 27.99 7.39
CA ASN A 118 25.07 29.12 6.88
C ASN A 118 24.24 30.20 6.18
N PHE A 119 22.97 29.94 5.85
CA PHE A 119 22.12 30.94 5.23
C PHE A 119 21.71 32.03 6.23
N SER A 120 21.74 33.28 5.79
CA SER A 120 20.91 34.35 6.36
C SER A 120 19.41 34.07 6.18
N ASP A 121 18.54 34.79 6.90
CA ASP A 121 17.09 34.58 6.76
C ASP A 121 16.57 34.90 5.36
N ILE A 122 17.21 35.84 4.65
CA ILE A 122 16.87 36.19 3.27
C ILE A 122 17.25 35.05 2.33
N GLU A 123 18.48 34.52 2.46
CA GLU A 123 18.95 33.41 1.63
C GLU A 123 18.14 32.13 1.89
N TYR A 124 17.78 31.85 3.14
CA TYR A 124 16.95 30.69 3.45
C TYR A 124 15.54 30.86 2.90
N LEU A 125 14.94 32.04 3.01
CA LEU A 125 13.63 32.30 2.40
C LEU A 125 13.67 32.19 0.87
N ASP A 126 14.74 32.67 0.23
CA ASP A 126 14.96 32.53 -1.22
C ASP A 126 15.10 31.07 -1.63
N PHE A 127 15.87 30.28 -0.87
CA PHE A 127 15.95 28.84 -1.05
C PHE A 127 14.57 28.18 -0.92
N LEU A 128 13.79 28.52 0.11
CA LEU A 128 12.46 27.95 0.32
C LEU A 128 11.48 28.31 -0.80
N LYS A 129 11.54 29.50 -1.39
CA LYS A 129 10.66 29.89 -2.51
C LYS A 129 11.00 29.19 -3.83
N ASN A 130 12.17 28.56 -3.93
CA ASN A 130 12.61 27.93 -5.17
C ASN A 130 11.78 26.68 -5.49
N LYS A 131 11.02 26.73 -6.59
CA LYS A 131 10.19 25.63 -7.09
C LYS A 131 11.00 24.47 -7.67
N ASP A 132 12.27 24.71 -8.02
CA ASP A 132 13.16 23.78 -8.71
C ASP A 132 14.06 23.01 -7.73
N ASN A 133 13.85 23.17 -6.42
CA ASN A 133 14.52 22.36 -5.41
C ASN A 133 14.13 20.87 -5.55
N GLU A 134 15.15 20.02 -5.65
CA GLU A 134 15.00 18.56 -5.71
C GLU A 134 15.44 17.95 -4.37
N LEU A 135 14.50 17.86 -3.42
CA LEU A 135 14.71 17.25 -2.12
C LEU A 135 14.02 15.89 -2.05
N ILE A 136 14.78 14.81 -1.92
CA ILE A 136 14.24 13.44 -1.94
C ILE A 136 14.74 12.66 -0.72
N ASN A 137 13.79 12.15 0.08
CA ASN A 137 14.06 11.65 1.44
C ASN A 137 13.92 10.14 1.59
N VAL A 138 14.35 9.35 0.58
CA VAL A 138 14.20 7.88 0.62
C VAL A 138 14.92 7.23 1.80
N LYS A 139 16.09 7.75 2.20
CA LYS A 139 16.90 7.29 3.35
C LYS A 139 16.26 7.49 4.73
N SER A 140 15.19 8.28 4.79
CA SER A 140 14.44 8.51 6.02
C SER A 140 13.39 7.43 6.27
N PHE A 141 13.22 6.52 5.32
CA PHE A 141 12.23 5.45 5.38
C PHE A 141 12.88 4.09 5.15
N ASN A 142 12.19 3.05 5.60
CA ASN A 142 12.57 1.66 5.41
C ASN A 142 11.33 0.91 4.93
N ASP A 143 11.52 0.01 3.98
CA ASP A 143 10.50 -0.93 3.51
C ASP A 143 11.03 -2.37 3.47
N VAL A 144 12.14 -2.68 4.13
CA VAL A 144 12.67 -4.05 4.24
C VAL A 144 11.85 -4.85 5.26
N GLY A 145 11.33 -6.00 4.84
CA GLY A 145 10.50 -6.91 5.64
C GLY A 145 9.00 -6.64 5.51
N ASP A 146 8.20 -7.45 6.21
CA ASP A 146 6.72 -7.39 6.15
C ASP A 146 6.10 -6.30 7.06
N TYR A 147 6.90 -5.77 7.98
CA TYR A 147 6.44 -4.82 8.99
C TYR A 147 6.84 -3.37 8.70
N ASN A 148 7.86 -3.16 7.85
CA ASN A 148 8.28 -1.83 7.42
C ASN A 148 7.57 -1.45 6.11
N ARG A 149 6.88 -0.31 6.11
CA ARG A 149 5.92 0.02 5.04
C ARG A 149 5.96 1.50 4.74
N LEU A 150 5.94 1.84 3.46
CA LEU A 150 5.73 3.20 3.00
C LEU A 150 4.55 3.29 2.03
N PRO A 151 3.30 3.03 2.46
CA PRO A 151 2.15 3.21 1.60
C PRO A 151 1.91 4.71 1.35
N LEU A 152 1.52 5.10 0.12
CA LEU A 152 1.19 6.49 -0.21
C LEU A 152 0.08 7.03 0.72
N PHE A 153 -0.93 6.20 0.98
CA PHE A 153 -1.97 6.38 1.99
C PHE A 153 -2.44 5.01 2.49
N VAL A 154 -3.05 4.98 3.67
CA VAL A 154 -3.65 3.76 4.22
C VAL A 154 -4.88 3.40 3.39
N TYR A 155 -5.04 2.13 3.03
CA TYR A 155 -6.18 1.65 2.26
C TYR A 155 -6.65 0.30 2.82
N ALA A 156 -7.96 0.07 2.84
CA ALA A 156 -8.53 -1.20 3.25
C ALA A 156 -8.03 -2.32 2.32
N GLY A 157 -7.60 -3.45 2.90
CA GLY A 157 -7.06 -4.57 2.13
C GLY A 157 -5.62 -4.40 1.66
N GLY A 158 -4.90 -3.35 2.09
CA GLY A 158 -3.48 -3.15 1.72
C GLY A 158 -2.59 -4.37 1.99
N LYS A 159 -1.84 -4.80 0.97
CA LYS A 159 -1.00 -6.02 1.01
C LYS A 159 0.45 -5.81 1.45
N GLN A 160 0.77 -4.67 2.07
CA GLN A 160 2.15 -4.36 2.47
C GLN A 160 2.74 -5.39 3.45
N ASN A 161 1.91 -6.13 4.19
CA ASN A 161 2.33 -7.13 5.16
C ASN A 161 2.67 -8.49 4.54
N HIS A 162 2.44 -8.66 3.24
CA HIS A 162 2.65 -9.92 2.52
C HIS A 162 3.90 -9.83 1.64
N LYS A 163 4.82 -8.91 1.93
CA LYS A 163 5.92 -8.55 1.04
C LYS A 163 6.80 -9.75 0.73
N SER A 164 7.30 -10.45 1.74
CA SER A 164 8.21 -11.58 1.60
C SER A 164 7.55 -12.74 0.86
N THR A 165 6.36 -13.15 1.32
CA THR A 165 5.58 -14.23 0.68
C THR A 165 5.24 -13.90 -0.78
N GLN A 166 4.76 -12.68 -1.05
CA GLN A 166 4.41 -12.28 -2.40
C GLN A 166 5.64 -12.19 -3.31
N GLN A 167 6.77 -11.67 -2.82
CA GLN A 167 8.01 -11.62 -3.61
C GLN A 167 8.50 -13.02 -3.98
N ASN A 168 8.44 -13.98 -3.06
CA ASN A 168 8.83 -15.37 -3.33
C ASN A 168 7.93 -16.01 -4.38
N ILE A 169 6.61 -15.85 -4.26
CA ILE A 169 5.64 -16.39 -5.22
C ILE A 169 5.84 -15.74 -6.60
N VAL A 170 5.96 -14.41 -6.67
CA VAL A 170 6.20 -13.70 -7.93
C VAL A 170 7.51 -14.16 -8.56
N ALA A 171 8.59 -14.30 -7.78
CA ALA A 171 9.88 -14.77 -8.30
C ALA A 171 9.77 -16.18 -8.90
N SER A 172 9.13 -17.12 -8.18
CA SER A 172 8.92 -18.49 -8.65
C SER A 172 8.06 -18.55 -9.92
N MET A 173 6.98 -17.76 -9.96
CA MET A 173 6.09 -17.70 -11.13
C MET A 173 6.79 -17.13 -12.36
N LEU A 174 7.59 -16.07 -12.21
CA LEU A 174 8.32 -15.47 -13.34
C LEU A 174 9.45 -16.37 -13.85
N LEU A 175 10.11 -17.12 -12.96
CA LEU A 175 11.11 -18.12 -13.37
C LEU A 175 10.49 -19.20 -14.27
N LYS A 176 9.26 -19.63 -13.95
CA LYS A 176 8.50 -20.62 -14.71
C LYS A 176 7.69 -20.02 -15.87
N SER A 177 7.77 -18.71 -16.10
CA SER A 177 7.06 -18.01 -17.17
C SER A 177 7.93 -16.89 -17.75
N PRO A 178 9.09 -17.24 -18.35
CA PRO A 178 10.07 -16.26 -18.82
C PRO A 178 9.55 -15.37 -19.96
N GLN A 179 8.46 -15.76 -20.63
CA GLN A 179 7.79 -14.98 -21.66
C GLN A 179 7.02 -13.76 -21.13
N VAL A 180 6.79 -13.67 -19.81
CA VAL A 180 6.06 -12.55 -19.21
C VAL A 180 6.86 -11.26 -19.36
N ASN A 181 6.23 -10.23 -19.91
CA ASN A 181 6.83 -8.91 -20.12
C ASN A 181 5.97 -7.75 -19.60
N SER A 182 4.78 -8.05 -19.07
CA SER A 182 3.83 -7.04 -18.56
C SER A 182 3.10 -7.51 -17.31
N TYR A 183 2.79 -6.55 -16.43
CA TYR A 183 2.07 -6.78 -15.17
C TYR A 183 0.74 -6.03 -15.18
N TYR A 184 -0.33 -6.68 -14.73
CA TYR A 184 -1.66 -6.10 -14.64
C TYR A 184 -2.24 -6.26 -13.23
N GLU A 185 -2.78 -5.17 -12.69
CA GLU A 185 -3.52 -5.15 -11.42
C GLU A 185 -4.87 -4.45 -11.63
N PRO A 186 -5.97 -5.22 -11.79
CA PRO A 186 -7.30 -4.66 -12.07
C PRO A 186 -7.99 -4.01 -10.85
N PHE A 187 -7.40 -4.15 -9.66
CA PHE A 187 -7.88 -3.64 -8.38
C PHE A 187 -6.73 -2.92 -7.69
N ALA A 188 -6.47 -1.67 -8.09
CA ALA A 188 -5.29 -0.93 -7.65
C ALA A 188 -5.23 -0.77 -6.13
N GLY A 189 -6.39 -0.53 -5.49
CA GLY A 189 -6.47 -0.23 -4.06
C GLY A 189 -5.41 0.80 -3.65
N GLY A 190 -4.65 0.55 -2.58
CA GLY A 190 -3.53 1.39 -2.14
C GLY A 190 -2.16 1.09 -2.76
N LEU A 191 -2.09 0.37 -3.89
CA LEU A 191 -0.86 -0.12 -4.56
C LEU A 191 0.02 -1.08 -3.74
N GLY A 192 -0.49 -1.68 -2.67
CA GLY A 192 0.31 -2.56 -1.81
C GLY A 192 0.91 -3.74 -2.56
N SER A 193 0.12 -4.38 -3.41
CA SER A 193 0.54 -5.55 -4.18
C SER A 193 1.58 -5.18 -5.23
N VAL A 194 1.33 -4.23 -6.13
CA VAL A 194 2.35 -3.80 -7.10
C VAL A 194 3.63 -3.29 -6.43
N TYR A 195 3.52 -2.57 -5.30
CA TYR A 195 4.69 -2.10 -4.56
C TYR A 195 5.59 -3.27 -4.12
N ASN A 196 5.01 -4.32 -3.53
CA ASN A 196 5.76 -5.50 -3.11
C ASN A 196 6.38 -6.24 -4.30
N SER A 197 5.66 -6.35 -5.42
CA SER A 197 6.13 -7.06 -6.62
C SER A 197 7.23 -6.30 -7.36
N LEU A 198 7.25 -4.97 -7.28
CA LEU A 198 8.06 -4.12 -8.15
C LEU A 198 9.55 -4.52 -8.21
N PRO A 199 10.25 -4.82 -7.10
CA PRO A 199 11.66 -5.19 -7.18
C PRO A 199 11.92 -6.48 -7.94
N ILE A 200 10.98 -7.43 -7.88
CA ILE A 200 11.05 -8.69 -8.59
C ILE A 200 10.69 -8.49 -10.06
N LEU A 201 9.68 -7.67 -10.37
CA LEU A 201 9.30 -7.33 -11.75
C LEU A 201 10.46 -6.66 -12.49
N ILE A 202 11.08 -5.62 -11.90
CA ILE A 202 12.19 -4.89 -12.52
C ILE A 202 13.40 -5.80 -12.73
N LYS A 203 13.76 -6.64 -11.75
CA LYS A 203 14.88 -7.59 -11.88
C LYS A 203 14.68 -8.54 -13.07
N ASN A 204 13.43 -8.91 -13.38
CA ASN A 204 13.08 -9.80 -14.49
C ASN A 204 12.74 -9.03 -15.79
N GLY A 205 13.07 -7.75 -15.91
CA GLY A 205 12.87 -6.97 -17.13
C GLY A 205 11.42 -6.54 -17.39
N ILE A 206 10.48 -6.80 -16.48
CA ILE A 206 9.07 -6.42 -16.63
C ILE A 206 8.92 -4.95 -16.25
N LYS A 207 8.84 -4.08 -17.27
CA LYS A 207 8.70 -2.62 -17.09
C LYS A 207 7.31 -2.10 -17.45
N ASN A 208 6.48 -2.87 -18.16
CA ASN A 208 5.14 -2.43 -18.54
C ASN A 208 4.14 -2.81 -17.43
N ILE A 209 3.69 -1.81 -16.67
CA ILE A 209 2.84 -2.02 -15.49
C ILE A 209 1.50 -1.32 -15.68
N PHE A 210 0.42 -2.09 -15.75
CA PHE A 210 -0.94 -1.60 -16.00
C PHE A 210 -1.79 -1.73 -14.74
N ILE A 211 -2.14 -0.59 -14.15
CA ILE A 211 -2.89 -0.53 -12.90
C ILE A 211 -4.27 0.06 -13.17
N SER A 212 -5.32 -0.62 -12.76
CA SER A 212 -6.69 -0.18 -12.94
C SER A 212 -7.50 -0.21 -11.66
N ASP A 213 -8.47 0.68 -11.56
CA ASP A 213 -9.48 0.67 -10.51
C ASP A 213 -10.74 1.34 -11.05
N VAL A 214 -11.87 1.10 -10.38
CA VAL A 214 -13.13 1.77 -10.69
C VAL A 214 -13.22 3.14 -10.02
N ASN A 215 -12.50 3.37 -8.94
CA ASN A 215 -12.49 4.66 -8.24
C ASN A 215 -11.68 5.70 -9.02
N HIS A 216 -12.38 6.68 -9.58
CA HIS A 216 -11.78 7.76 -10.37
C HIS A 216 -10.81 8.62 -9.55
N SER A 217 -11.10 8.91 -8.28
CA SER A 217 -10.25 9.75 -7.44
C SER A 217 -8.95 9.04 -7.08
N LEU A 218 -9.03 7.73 -6.84
CA LEU A 218 -7.88 6.87 -6.60
C LEU A 218 -6.91 6.87 -7.80
N ILE A 219 -7.43 6.60 -9.00
CA ILE A 219 -6.63 6.64 -10.23
C ILE A 219 -6.14 8.06 -10.54
N ASN A 220 -6.91 9.09 -10.22
CA ASN A 220 -6.47 10.47 -10.35
C ASN A 220 -5.23 10.74 -9.50
N VAL A 221 -5.19 10.29 -8.24
CA VAL A 221 -4.00 10.44 -7.38
C VAL A 221 -2.78 9.87 -8.07
N TYR A 222 -2.83 8.62 -8.55
CA TYR A 222 -1.67 8.00 -9.18
C TYR A 222 -1.21 8.72 -10.44
N ARG A 223 -2.13 9.15 -11.30
CA ARG A 223 -1.81 9.93 -12.51
C ARG A 223 -1.17 11.28 -12.17
N GLN A 224 -1.71 11.99 -11.18
CA GLN A 224 -1.20 13.30 -10.79
C GLN A 224 0.13 13.19 -10.06
N VAL A 225 0.36 12.18 -9.23
CA VAL A 225 1.67 11.91 -8.63
C VAL A 225 2.69 11.48 -9.70
N GLN A 226 2.29 10.71 -10.70
CA GLN A 226 3.20 10.35 -11.80
C GLN A 226 3.65 11.59 -12.59
N ARG A 227 2.71 12.48 -12.97
CA ARG A 227 2.97 13.52 -14.00
C ARG A 227 3.06 14.94 -13.46
N ASN A 228 2.42 15.23 -12.33
CA ASN A 228 2.20 16.58 -11.79
C ASN A 228 2.47 16.66 -10.27
N HIS A 229 3.39 15.84 -9.74
CA HIS A 229 3.64 15.70 -8.29
C HIS A 229 3.87 17.03 -7.57
N LYS A 230 4.65 17.96 -8.14
CA LYS A 230 4.85 19.31 -7.57
C LYS A 230 3.54 20.10 -7.43
N SER A 231 2.62 19.96 -8.39
CA SER A 231 1.30 20.57 -8.27
C SER A 231 0.46 19.90 -7.18
N VAL A 232 0.56 18.57 -7.01
CA VAL A 232 -0.12 17.88 -5.89
C VAL A 232 0.41 18.35 -4.53
N GLN A 233 1.74 18.47 -4.37
CA GLN A 233 2.37 18.99 -3.15
C GLN A 233 1.95 20.44 -2.85
N ARG A 234 1.88 21.28 -3.89
CA ARG A 234 1.40 22.65 -3.77
C ARG A 234 -0.06 22.72 -3.31
N GLU A 235 -0.92 21.87 -3.86
CA GLU A 235 -2.33 21.80 -3.45
C GLU A 235 -2.48 21.25 -2.02
N LEU A 236 -1.64 20.29 -1.60
CA LEU A 236 -1.56 19.85 -0.19
C LEU A 236 -1.13 21.00 0.73
N SER A 237 -0.11 21.77 0.34
CA SER A 237 0.31 22.96 1.08
C SER A 237 -0.76 24.05 1.12
N ASN A 238 -1.56 24.17 0.05
CA ASN A 238 -2.68 25.10 0.02
C ASN A 238 -3.80 24.68 1.00
N ILE A 239 -4.02 23.38 1.23
CA ILE A 239 -4.97 22.92 2.25
C ILE A 239 -4.52 23.37 3.65
N GLU A 240 -3.23 23.31 3.97
CA GLU A 240 -2.69 23.83 5.23
C GLU A 240 -2.81 25.35 5.33
N LEU A 241 -2.55 26.07 4.23
CA LEU A 241 -2.75 27.52 4.17
C LEU A 241 -4.22 27.90 4.38
N ASP A 242 -5.16 27.15 3.80
CA ASP A 242 -6.59 27.35 3.99
C ASP A 242 -6.95 27.16 5.47
N PHE A 243 -6.40 26.14 6.13
CA PHE A 243 -6.60 25.91 7.56
C PHE A 243 -6.06 27.08 8.40
N PHE A 244 -4.82 27.50 8.12
CA PHE A 244 -4.21 28.64 8.82
C PHE A 244 -5.02 29.92 8.66
N ARG A 245 -5.52 30.21 7.45
CA ARG A 245 -6.35 31.41 7.21
C ARG A 245 -7.66 31.39 7.95
N GLU A 246 -8.25 30.21 8.11
CA GLU A 246 -9.53 30.06 8.81
C GLU A 246 -9.37 30.12 10.33
N TYR A 247 -8.32 29.52 10.88
CA TYR A 247 -8.16 29.33 12.34
C TYR A 247 -6.99 30.08 12.98
N GLY A 248 -6.16 30.77 12.20
CA GLY A 248 -4.99 31.53 12.67
C GLY A 248 -3.84 30.66 13.19
N LYS A 249 -3.84 29.35 12.89
CA LYS A 249 -2.89 28.36 13.40
C LYS A 249 -2.75 27.20 12.41
N LEU A 250 -1.63 26.48 12.45
CA LEU A 250 -1.37 25.37 11.53
C LEU A 250 -2.15 24.10 11.84
N PHE A 251 -2.56 23.89 13.09
CA PHE A 251 -3.19 22.63 13.50
C PHE A 251 -4.45 22.87 14.32
N ALA A 252 -5.44 21.99 14.15
CA ALA A 252 -6.64 22.00 14.98
C ALA A 252 -6.34 21.73 16.45
N ASP A 253 -6.93 22.55 17.34
CA ASP A 253 -6.85 22.36 18.80
C ASP A 253 -8.07 21.59 19.34
N SER A 254 -9.13 21.49 18.53
CA SER A 254 -10.34 20.77 18.91
C SER A 254 -10.83 19.83 17.82
N LYS A 255 -11.57 18.80 18.24
CA LYS A 255 -12.27 17.88 17.32
C LYS A 255 -13.31 18.61 16.45
N LYS A 256 -13.89 19.71 16.95
CA LYS A 256 -14.92 20.48 16.23
C LYS A 256 -14.31 21.20 15.03
N GLU A 257 -13.21 21.94 15.23
CA GLU A 257 -12.48 22.60 14.13
C GLU A 257 -12.10 21.62 13.03
N LEU A 258 -11.51 20.48 13.42
CA LEU A 258 -11.10 19.46 12.46
C LEU A 258 -12.29 18.87 11.70
N LYS A 259 -13.42 18.63 12.38
CA LYS A 259 -14.66 18.14 11.75
C LYS A 259 -15.19 19.12 10.72
N ASP A 260 -15.28 20.40 11.08
CA ASP A 260 -15.86 21.44 10.23
C ASP A 260 -14.99 21.62 8.98
N PHE A 261 -13.67 21.69 9.14
CA PHE A 261 -12.74 21.79 8.03
C PHE A 261 -12.72 20.53 7.16
N PHE A 262 -12.71 19.34 7.75
CA PHE A 262 -12.80 18.07 7.02
C PHE A 262 -14.05 18.01 6.16
N THR A 263 -15.21 18.42 6.71
CA THR A 263 -16.48 18.42 5.99
C THR A 263 -16.44 19.37 4.79
N LYS A 264 -15.84 20.56 4.93
CA LYS A 264 -15.63 21.48 3.81
C LYS A 264 -14.77 20.85 2.71
N LYS A 265 -13.64 20.22 3.07
CA LYS A 265 -12.75 19.57 2.09
C LYS A 265 -13.39 18.36 1.42
N GLN A 266 -14.26 17.62 2.11
CA GLN A 266 -15.09 16.57 1.52
C GLN A 266 -16.07 17.14 0.48
N ILE A 267 -16.72 18.27 0.76
CA ILE A 267 -17.62 18.94 -0.19
C ILE A 267 -16.84 19.39 -1.43
N GLU A 268 -15.69 20.03 -1.25
CA GLU A 268 -14.81 20.44 -2.35
C GLU A 268 -14.39 19.24 -3.23
N LEU A 269 -14.04 18.10 -2.61
CA LEU A 269 -13.72 16.87 -3.34
C LEU A 269 -14.93 16.43 -4.18
N ASN A 270 -16.10 16.31 -3.56
CA ASN A 270 -17.31 15.83 -4.22
C ASN A 270 -17.73 16.73 -5.38
N GLU A 271 -17.51 18.04 -5.29
CA GLU A 271 -17.74 18.95 -6.42
C GLU A 271 -16.83 18.67 -7.60
N LEU A 272 -15.54 18.40 -7.37
CA LEU A 272 -14.60 18.02 -8.42
C LEU A 272 -14.93 16.66 -9.02
N GLU A 273 -15.41 15.72 -8.20
CA GLU A 273 -15.87 14.40 -8.63
C GLU A 273 -17.10 14.49 -9.55
N LYS A 274 -18.13 15.24 -9.13
CA LYS A 274 -19.35 15.49 -9.93
C LYS A 274 -19.04 16.20 -11.25
N LYS A 275 -18.07 17.13 -11.24
CA LYS A 275 -17.57 17.82 -12.46
C LYS A 275 -16.59 16.96 -13.27
N ASN A 276 -16.31 15.72 -12.85
CA ASN A 276 -15.35 14.79 -13.43
C ASN A 276 -13.94 15.41 -13.67
N ARG A 277 -13.52 16.33 -12.80
CA ARG A 277 -12.22 17.02 -12.91
C ARG A 277 -11.12 16.13 -12.35
N MET A 278 -10.26 15.61 -13.22
CA MET A 278 -9.12 14.75 -12.86
C MET A 278 -7.83 15.59 -12.76
N ASN A 279 -7.74 16.46 -11.75
CA ASN A 279 -6.63 17.41 -11.57
C ASN A 279 -5.87 17.23 -10.24
N ALA A 280 -4.79 17.99 -10.06
CA ALA A 280 -3.95 17.94 -8.86
C ALA A 280 -4.72 18.28 -7.57
N LYS A 281 -5.65 19.25 -7.61
CA LYS A 281 -6.48 19.61 -6.46
C LYS A 281 -7.33 18.43 -5.97
N ARG A 282 -7.98 17.71 -6.88
CA ARG A 282 -8.74 16.47 -6.53
C ARG A 282 -7.82 15.42 -5.90
N ALA A 283 -6.61 15.24 -6.43
CA ALA A 283 -5.65 14.29 -5.87
C ALA A 283 -5.22 14.68 -4.44
N ALA A 284 -4.89 15.96 -4.22
CA ALA A 284 -4.50 16.47 -2.91
C ALA A 284 -5.63 16.36 -1.87
N LEU A 285 -6.86 16.72 -2.24
CA LEU A 285 -8.04 16.55 -1.37
C LEU A 285 -8.27 15.09 -0.99
N PHE A 286 -8.18 14.17 -1.97
CA PHE A 286 -8.33 12.74 -1.69
C PHE A 286 -7.24 12.23 -0.74
N LEU A 287 -5.97 12.59 -0.98
CA LEU A 287 -4.84 12.23 -0.10
C LEU A 287 -5.00 12.78 1.31
N TYR A 288 -5.40 14.05 1.44
CA TYR A 288 -5.67 14.71 2.72
C TYR A 288 -6.75 13.98 3.52
N LEU A 289 -7.90 13.71 2.89
CA LEU A 289 -9.04 13.04 3.53
C LEU A 289 -8.70 11.58 3.89
N MET A 290 -8.01 10.84 3.02
CA MET A 290 -7.55 9.47 3.30
C MET A 290 -6.60 9.42 4.50
N ASN A 291 -5.71 10.42 4.62
CA ASN A 291 -4.77 10.47 5.73
C ASN A 291 -5.47 10.74 7.06
N ILE A 292 -6.39 11.70 7.12
CA ILE A 292 -7.02 12.11 8.38
C ILE A 292 -8.11 11.13 8.82
N CYS A 293 -8.75 10.45 7.87
CA CYS A 293 -9.75 9.42 8.17
C CYS A 293 -9.10 8.25 8.93
N GLN A 294 -9.69 7.86 10.06
CA GLN A 294 -9.22 6.71 10.84
C GLN A 294 -9.29 5.45 9.97
N GLY A 295 -8.20 4.67 9.97
CA GLY A 295 -8.08 3.47 9.12
C GLY A 295 -8.10 3.70 7.60
N GLY A 296 -8.14 4.95 7.11
CA GLY A 296 -8.29 5.23 5.68
C GLY A 296 -9.65 4.75 5.13
N MET A 297 -10.69 4.76 5.96
CA MET A 297 -12.01 4.24 5.57
C MET A 297 -12.70 5.18 4.57
N ASN A 298 -12.76 4.69 3.33
CA ASN A 298 -13.36 5.34 2.17
C ASN A 298 -14.38 4.38 1.56
N ASN A 299 -15.53 4.93 1.15
CA ASN A 299 -16.52 4.25 0.33
C ASN A 299 -16.67 5.02 -0.99
N PHE A 300 -16.50 4.33 -2.10
CA PHE A 300 -16.75 4.84 -3.44
C PHE A 300 -18.11 4.36 -3.93
N ASP A 301 -19.00 5.30 -4.20
CA ASP A 301 -20.30 5.02 -4.78
C ASP A 301 -20.16 4.93 -6.31
N MET A 302 -20.41 3.74 -6.85
CA MET A 302 -20.30 3.46 -8.29
C MET A 302 -21.36 4.16 -9.14
N GLU A 303 -22.50 4.55 -8.56
CA GLU A 303 -23.61 5.22 -9.23
C GLU A 303 -23.34 6.72 -9.31
N THR A 304 -23.10 7.36 -8.16
CA THR A 304 -22.80 8.80 -8.13
C THR A 304 -21.36 9.12 -8.55
N LYS A 305 -20.48 8.11 -8.57
CA LYS A 305 -19.02 8.23 -8.82
C LYS A 305 -18.32 9.17 -7.84
N THR A 306 -18.81 9.19 -6.60
CA THR A 306 -18.26 10.03 -5.53
C THR A 306 -17.70 9.20 -4.39
N ASN A 307 -16.75 9.79 -3.66
CA ASN A 307 -16.16 9.18 -2.48
C ASN A 307 -16.80 9.77 -1.21
N LYS A 308 -17.14 8.90 -0.26
CA LYS A 308 -17.57 9.27 1.09
C LYS A 308 -16.58 8.72 2.11
N PHE A 309 -16.06 9.58 2.95
CA PHE A 309 -15.16 9.21 4.02
C PHE A 309 -15.91 9.12 5.34
N SER A 310 -15.44 8.26 6.25
CA SER A 310 -16.06 8.14 7.57
C SER A 310 -15.86 9.42 8.40
N CYS A 311 -16.78 9.72 9.30
CA CYS A 311 -16.67 10.87 10.22
C CYS A 311 -15.69 10.65 11.38
N ALA A 312 -14.79 9.65 11.30
CA ALA A 312 -13.75 9.43 12.28
C ALA A 312 -12.45 10.10 11.81
N TYR A 313 -12.08 11.22 12.44
CA TYR A 313 -10.92 12.02 12.11
C TYR A 313 -9.88 12.02 13.23
N ASP A 314 -8.61 11.99 12.84
CA ASP A 314 -7.45 11.91 13.74
C ASP A 314 -6.61 13.20 13.69
N GLY A 315 -6.62 13.96 14.79
CA GLY A 315 -5.86 15.20 14.92
C GLY A 315 -4.33 15.01 14.90
N ASN A 316 -3.83 13.84 15.29
CA ASN A 316 -2.40 13.54 15.16
C ASN A 316 -2.02 13.31 13.69
N LYS A 317 -2.92 12.75 12.88
CA LYS A 317 -2.69 12.59 11.44
C LYS A 317 -2.82 13.89 10.66
N HIS A 318 -3.66 14.81 11.11
CA HIS A 318 -3.72 16.17 10.54
C HIS A 318 -2.35 16.85 10.58
N LYS A 319 -1.59 16.70 11.67
CA LYS A 319 -0.20 17.19 11.80
C LYS A 319 0.83 16.52 10.86
N LYS A 320 0.42 15.49 10.10
CA LYS A 320 1.30 14.70 9.21
C LYS A 320 1.14 15.04 7.73
N ILE A 321 0.58 16.21 7.37
CA ILE A 321 0.57 16.70 5.97
C ILE A 321 1.97 16.69 5.33
N ALA A 322 2.99 17.11 6.09
CA ALA A 322 4.38 17.13 5.65
C ALA A 322 4.83 15.72 5.23
N PHE A 323 4.37 14.69 5.93
CA PHE A 323 4.67 13.31 5.56
C PHE A 323 4.03 12.92 4.23
N ILE A 324 2.79 13.34 3.97
CA ILE A 324 2.10 13.07 2.69
C ILE A 324 2.85 13.76 1.55
N ILE A 325 3.26 15.03 1.73
CA ILE A 325 4.05 15.79 0.76
C ILE A 325 5.34 15.05 0.39
N ASN A 326 6.02 14.47 1.39
CA ASN A 326 7.20 13.63 1.19
C ASN A 326 6.88 12.34 0.42
N LYS A 327 5.80 11.64 0.79
CA LYS A 327 5.40 10.43 0.08
C LYS A 327 5.06 10.69 -1.38
N VAL A 328 4.46 11.85 -1.70
CA VAL A 328 4.19 12.25 -3.09
C VAL A 328 5.50 12.36 -3.88
N GLU A 329 6.56 12.93 -3.29
CA GLU A 329 7.88 12.99 -3.94
C GLU A 329 8.45 11.58 -4.16
N ILE A 330 8.43 10.72 -3.14
CA ILE A 330 8.99 9.37 -3.23
C ILE A 330 8.23 8.52 -4.25
N TYR A 331 6.89 8.54 -4.22
CA TYR A 331 6.08 7.79 -5.17
C TYR A 331 6.24 8.29 -6.61
N HIS A 332 6.48 9.59 -6.81
CA HIS A 332 6.85 10.10 -8.13
C HIS A 332 8.12 9.41 -8.66
N GLN A 333 9.14 9.24 -7.81
CA GLN A 333 10.37 8.54 -8.19
C GLN A 333 10.16 7.02 -8.36
N ILE A 334 9.32 6.39 -7.52
CA ILE A 334 8.92 4.98 -7.72
C ILE A 334 8.28 4.78 -9.10
N PHE A 335 7.41 5.70 -9.51
CA PHE A 335 6.75 5.61 -10.83
C PHE A 335 7.69 5.84 -12.01
N LYS A 336 8.94 6.27 -11.79
CA LYS A 336 9.99 6.33 -12.84
C LYS A 336 10.73 5.00 -13.01
N LEU A 337 10.61 4.05 -12.09
CA LEU A 337 11.29 2.75 -12.18
C LEU A 337 10.74 1.87 -13.32
N ALA A 338 9.51 2.14 -13.77
CA ALA A 338 8.82 1.39 -14.81
C ALA A 338 7.83 2.27 -15.60
N SER A 339 7.34 1.75 -16.72
CA SER A 339 6.28 2.35 -17.53
C SER A 339 4.92 2.06 -16.91
N PHE A 340 4.53 2.82 -15.89
CA PHE A 340 3.22 2.72 -15.26
C PHE A 340 2.11 3.35 -16.11
N GLU A 341 1.01 2.62 -16.31
CA GLU A 341 -0.22 3.14 -16.90
C GLU A 341 -1.42 2.94 -15.96
N PHE A 342 -1.89 4.05 -15.38
CA PHE A 342 -3.04 4.08 -14.50
C PHE A 342 -4.34 4.32 -15.27
N ARG A 343 -5.35 3.46 -15.12
CA ARG A 343 -6.61 3.51 -15.87
C ARG A 343 -7.84 3.41 -14.97
N VAL A 344 -8.85 4.23 -15.26
CA VAL A 344 -10.18 4.04 -14.70
C VAL A 344 -10.88 2.97 -15.52
N LYS A 345 -10.82 1.72 -15.09
CA LYS A 345 -11.41 0.58 -15.80
C LYS A 345 -11.94 -0.45 -14.81
N ARG A 346 -13.06 -1.06 -15.17
CA ARG A 346 -13.57 -2.24 -14.46
C ARG A 346 -12.69 -3.45 -14.76
N TYR A 347 -12.59 -4.36 -13.80
CA TYR A 347 -11.78 -5.56 -13.93
C TYR A 347 -12.19 -6.41 -15.14
N GLN A 348 -13.48 -6.48 -15.48
CA GLN A 348 -13.95 -7.24 -16.65
C GLN A 348 -13.28 -6.78 -17.94
N SER A 349 -13.16 -5.47 -18.14
CA SER A 349 -12.52 -4.90 -19.33
C SER A 349 -11.03 -5.21 -19.39
N VAL A 350 -10.36 -5.27 -18.24
CA VAL A 350 -8.93 -5.63 -18.15
C VAL A 350 -8.75 -7.11 -18.45
N LEU A 351 -9.44 -8.00 -17.73
CA LEU A 351 -9.29 -9.45 -17.87
C LEU A 351 -9.71 -9.96 -19.25
N LYS A 352 -10.75 -9.39 -19.87
CA LYS A 352 -11.15 -9.72 -21.25
C LYS A 352 -10.07 -9.33 -22.26
N LYS A 353 -9.40 -8.19 -22.06
CA LYS A 353 -8.33 -7.72 -22.96
C LYS A 353 -7.12 -8.66 -22.94
N VAL A 354 -6.72 -9.12 -21.75
CA VAL A 354 -5.52 -9.96 -21.59
C VAL A 354 -5.83 -11.46 -21.63
N LYS A 355 -7.08 -11.86 -21.87
CA LYS A 355 -7.53 -13.27 -21.79
C LYS A 355 -6.62 -14.25 -22.54
N ASN A 356 -6.13 -13.90 -23.73
CA ASN A 356 -5.28 -14.77 -24.54
C ASN A 356 -3.80 -14.37 -24.53
N ASP A 357 -3.44 -13.37 -23.73
CA ASP A 357 -2.08 -12.85 -23.64
C ASP A 357 -1.27 -13.65 -22.63
N LYS A 358 -0.40 -14.54 -23.12
CA LYS A 358 0.51 -15.35 -22.30
C LYS A 358 1.71 -14.55 -21.76
N THR A 359 1.92 -13.33 -22.25
CA THR A 359 3.00 -12.44 -21.81
C THR A 359 2.58 -11.50 -20.67
N ALA A 360 1.29 -11.55 -20.30
CA ALA A 360 0.75 -10.82 -19.15
C ALA A 360 0.90 -11.65 -17.87
N PHE A 361 1.22 -10.99 -16.76
CA PHE A 361 1.07 -11.49 -15.40
C PHE A 361 -0.01 -10.69 -14.70
N VAL A 362 -0.98 -11.35 -14.05
CA VAL A 362 -2.14 -10.67 -13.46
C VAL A 362 -2.23 -10.92 -11.96
N LEU A 363 -2.23 -9.85 -11.15
CA LEU A 363 -2.50 -9.94 -9.72
C LEU A 363 -3.88 -9.34 -9.42
N LEU A 364 -4.71 -10.09 -8.72
CA LEU A 364 -6.07 -9.69 -8.35
C LEU A 364 -6.20 -9.63 -6.83
N ASP A 365 -6.60 -8.46 -6.34
CA ASP A 365 -6.99 -8.23 -4.96
C ASP A 365 -8.39 -7.60 -4.92
N PRO A 366 -9.43 -8.37 -5.30
CA PRO A 366 -10.80 -7.87 -5.33
C PRO A 366 -11.33 -7.63 -3.92
N GLU A 367 -12.57 -7.17 -3.83
CA GLU A 367 -13.29 -7.28 -2.56
C GLU A 367 -13.30 -8.73 -2.06
N TYR A 368 -13.25 -8.88 -0.74
CA TYR A 368 -13.19 -10.19 -0.11
C TYR A 368 -14.58 -10.76 0.12
N VAL A 369 -14.71 -12.07 0.00
CA VAL A 369 -15.92 -12.80 0.39
C VAL A 369 -16.08 -12.75 1.90
N GLU A 370 -17.32 -12.78 2.37
CA GLU A 370 -17.62 -12.90 3.78
C GLU A 370 -17.23 -14.29 4.28
N PHE A 371 -16.37 -14.34 5.30
CA PHE A 371 -15.87 -15.59 5.86
C PHE A 371 -16.95 -16.31 6.69
N GLY A 372 -17.05 -17.63 6.51
CA GLY A 372 -17.99 -18.49 7.22
C GLY A 372 -19.39 -18.59 6.60
N GLU A 373 -19.65 -17.88 5.50
CA GLU A 373 -20.91 -17.97 4.77
C GLU A 373 -20.89 -19.15 3.78
N GLU A 374 -22.01 -19.88 3.68
CA GLU A 374 -22.19 -20.93 2.67
C GLU A 374 -22.42 -20.37 1.26
N ILE A 375 -23.08 -19.21 1.20
CA ILE A 375 -23.38 -18.50 -0.04
C ILE A 375 -22.33 -17.44 -0.25
N ILE A 376 -21.67 -17.48 -1.40
CA ILE A 376 -20.65 -16.49 -1.76
C ILE A 376 -21.24 -15.08 -1.81
N LYS A 377 -20.85 -14.25 -0.85
CA LYS A 377 -21.26 -12.84 -0.69
C LYS A 377 -20.02 -11.99 -0.42
N SER A 378 -20.05 -10.73 -0.86
CA SER A 378 -18.97 -9.78 -0.56
C SER A 378 -19.09 -9.24 0.86
N CYS A 379 -17.95 -9.02 1.51
CA CYS A 379 -17.88 -8.18 2.69
C CYS A 379 -18.45 -6.78 2.36
N LYS A 380 -19.15 -6.15 3.31
CA LYS A 380 -19.65 -4.76 3.15
C LYS A 380 -18.49 -3.75 3.17
N HIS A 381 -17.77 -3.61 2.06
CA HIS A 381 -16.63 -2.72 1.94
C HIS A 381 -16.69 -1.85 0.66
N THR A 382 -15.69 -0.99 0.57
CA THR A 382 -15.47 0.23 -0.24
C THR A 382 -16.18 0.42 -1.58
N TYR A 383 -16.61 -0.60 -2.33
CA TYR A 383 -17.21 -0.41 -3.67
C TYR A 383 -18.64 -0.92 -3.81
N THR A 384 -19.25 -1.46 -2.75
CA THR A 384 -20.64 -1.92 -2.80
C THR A 384 -21.57 -0.89 -2.19
N ASN A 385 -22.40 -0.27 -3.04
CA ASN A 385 -23.68 0.27 -2.56
C ASN A 385 -24.46 -0.89 -1.94
N GLU A 386 -25.12 -0.63 -0.81
CA GLU A 386 -25.99 -1.58 -0.13
C GLU A 386 -26.97 -2.20 -1.15
N GLY A 387 -26.76 -3.48 -1.50
CA GLY A 387 -27.73 -4.30 -2.24
C GLY A 387 -27.32 -4.92 -3.59
N LYS A 388 -26.20 -4.55 -4.24
CA LYS A 388 -25.79 -5.18 -5.53
C LYS A 388 -24.54 -6.07 -5.47
N GLY A 389 -23.69 -5.89 -4.45
CA GLY A 389 -22.55 -6.78 -4.15
C GLY A 389 -21.47 -6.86 -5.25
N PHE A 390 -20.26 -7.27 -4.87
CA PHE A 390 -19.22 -7.64 -5.83
C PHE A 390 -19.48 -9.06 -6.36
N ASN A 391 -19.42 -9.23 -7.70
CA ASN A 391 -19.68 -10.53 -8.32
C ASN A 391 -18.44 -11.41 -8.35
N HIS A 392 -18.20 -12.13 -7.24
CA HIS A 392 -17.05 -13.03 -7.11
C HIS A 392 -17.05 -14.17 -8.14
N LYS A 393 -18.22 -14.68 -8.53
CA LYS A 393 -18.33 -15.75 -9.53
C LYS A 393 -17.84 -15.27 -10.90
N GLU A 394 -18.19 -14.05 -11.28
CA GLU A 394 -17.75 -13.47 -12.56
C GLU A 394 -16.23 -13.30 -12.61
N VAL A 395 -15.60 -12.73 -11.56
CA VAL A 395 -14.14 -12.54 -11.57
C VAL A 395 -13.40 -13.88 -11.62
N LEU A 396 -13.86 -14.89 -10.88
CA LEU A 396 -13.27 -16.23 -10.90
C LEU A 396 -13.45 -16.91 -12.25
N ASN A 397 -14.60 -16.75 -12.91
CA ASN A 397 -14.82 -17.25 -14.27
C ASN A 397 -13.90 -16.57 -15.29
N LEU A 398 -13.71 -15.26 -15.20
CA LEU A 398 -12.82 -14.53 -16.11
C LEU A 398 -11.35 -14.90 -15.89
N LEU A 399 -10.94 -15.03 -14.63
CA LEU A 399 -9.61 -15.51 -14.24
C LEU A 399 -9.37 -16.92 -14.79
N ASN A 400 -10.31 -17.85 -14.57
CA ASN A 400 -10.18 -19.23 -15.01
C ASN A 400 -10.13 -19.37 -16.54
N ASN A 401 -10.64 -18.39 -17.29
CA ASN A 401 -10.61 -18.38 -18.74
C ASN A 401 -9.35 -17.72 -19.34
N GLY A 402 -8.46 -17.13 -18.53
CA GLY A 402 -7.26 -16.42 -18.98
C GLY A 402 -6.02 -17.29 -19.19
N LYS A 403 -5.19 -17.04 -20.19
CA LYS A 403 -3.98 -17.82 -20.49
C LYS A 403 -2.70 -17.31 -19.80
N TYR A 404 -2.85 -16.39 -18.85
CA TYR A 404 -1.76 -15.74 -18.13
C TYR A 404 -1.49 -16.40 -16.77
N PRO A 405 -0.24 -16.34 -16.26
CA PRO A 405 0.03 -16.56 -14.84
C PRO A 405 -0.70 -15.52 -13.98
N PHE A 406 -1.20 -15.96 -12.82
CA PHE A 406 -1.93 -15.07 -11.92
C PHE A 406 -1.68 -15.32 -10.42
N ILE A 407 -1.95 -14.29 -9.61
CA ILE A 407 -2.14 -14.36 -8.16
C ILE A 407 -3.52 -13.78 -7.81
N TYR A 408 -4.24 -14.41 -6.89
CA TYR A 408 -5.56 -14.03 -6.44
C TYR A 408 -5.65 -14.06 -4.91
N TYR A 409 -5.96 -12.91 -4.30
CA TYR A 409 -6.19 -12.79 -2.86
C TYR A 409 -7.68 -12.82 -2.52
N ASN A 410 -8.03 -13.46 -1.41
CA ASN A 410 -9.38 -13.38 -0.85
C ASN A 410 -9.47 -13.88 0.60
N ASN A 411 -10.68 -13.94 1.16
CA ASN A 411 -10.97 -14.85 2.27
C ASN A 411 -11.27 -16.26 1.73
N HIS A 412 -11.08 -17.26 2.59
CA HIS A 412 -11.44 -18.63 2.31
C HIS A 412 -12.95 -18.76 2.10
N HIS A 413 -13.32 -19.52 1.07
CA HIS A 413 -14.68 -19.98 0.82
C HIS A 413 -14.61 -21.26 -0.02
N SER A 414 -15.48 -22.25 0.29
CA SER A 414 -15.50 -23.57 -0.35
C SER A 414 -15.58 -23.51 -1.88
N PHE A 415 -16.43 -22.63 -2.43
CA PHE A 415 -16.50 -22.35 -3.87
C PHE A 415 -15.14 -21.97 -4.50
N ILE A 416 -14.33 -21.15 -3.83
CA ILE A 416 -13.01 -20.72 -4.35
C ILE A 416 -12.03 -21.89 -4.28
N GLU A 417 -12.02 -22.63 -3.17
CA GLU A 417 -11.19 -23.83 -3.01
C GLU A 417 -11.51 -24.91 -4.05
N ASN A 418 -12.80 -25.15 -4.32
CA ASN A 418 -13.24 -26.09 -5.36
C ASN A 418 -12.75 -25.68 -6.77
N ILE A 419 -12.68 -24.37 -7.06
CA ILE A 419 -12.10 -23.88 -8.31
C ILE A 419 -10.60 -24.18 -8.34
N ALA A 420 -9.89 -23.96 -7.24
CA ALA A 420 -8.46 -24.25 -7.16
C ALA A 420 -8.18 -25.75 -7.39
N ILE A 421 -8.89 -26.63 -6.68
CA ILE A 421 -8.77 -28.09 -6.82
C ILE A 421 -9.06 -28.52 -8.26
N LYS A 422 -10.17 -28.06 -8.85
CA LYS A 422 -10.58 -28.45 -10.21
C LYS A 422 -9.55 -28.07 -11.28
N ASN A 423 -8.79 -27.00 -11.08
CA ASN A 423 -7.85 -26.47 -12.06
C ASN A 423 -6.39 -26.65 -11.65
N ASP A 424 -6.12 -27.43 -10.60
CA ASP A 424 -4.77 -27.67 -10.06
C ASP A 424 -4.01 -26.36 -9.76
N TYR A 425 -4.70 -25.41 -9.14
CA TYR A 425 -4.09 -24.17 -8.65
C TYR A 425 -3.54 -24.36 -7.25
N VAL A 426 -2.43 -23.67 -6.96
CA VAL A 426 -1.92 -23.62 -5.60
C VAL A 426 -2.87 -22.76 -4.76
N TYR A 427 -3.28 -23.27 -3.60
CA TYR A 427 -4.22 -22.63 -2.70
C TYR A 427 -3.66 -22.61 -1.27
N VAL A 428 -3.15 -21.46 -0.84
CA VAL A 428 -2.55 -21.28 0.48
C VAL A 428 -3.58 -20.65 1.41
N LYS A 429 -3.78 -21.26 2.59
CA LYS A 429 -4.64 -20.75 3.67
C LYS A 429 -3.79 -20.14 4.77
N LYS A 430 -4.27 -19.05 5.35
CA LYS A 430 -3.62 -18.37 6.48
C LYS A 430 -4.67 -17.89 7.48
N ASP A 431 -4.53 -18.31 8.72
CA ASP A 431 -5.36 -17.81 9.81
C ASP A 431 -5.02 -16.34 10.08
N VAL A 432 -6.06 -15.50 10.15
CA VAL A 432 -5.93 -14.07 10.41
C VAL A 432 -6.96 -13.66 11.46
N GLU A 433 -6.52 -12.83 12.40
CA GLU A 433 -7.38 -12.25 13.43
C GLU A 433 -7.52 -10.74 13.19
N TYR A 434 -8.70 -10.30 12.78
CA TYR A 434 -8.98 -8.89 12.59
C TYR A 434 -9.41 -8.26 13.91
N ILE A 435 -8.56 -7.40 14.45
CA ILE A 435 -8.90 -6.54 15.57
C ILE A 435 -9.50 -5.24 15.00
N ASN A 436 -10.83 -5.21 14.88
CA ASN A 436 -11.61 -4.02 14.55
C ASN A 436 -12.63 -3.78 15.69
N GLY A 437 -12.27 -2.93 16.65
CA GLY A 437 -13.07 -2.69 17.87
C GLY A 437 -12.75 -3.67 19.00
N ASN A 438 -13.71 -3.89 19.91
CA ASN A 438 -13.47 -4.61 21.17
C ASN A 438 -13.50 -6.15 21.07
N LYS A 439 -13.87 -6.72 19.91
CA LYS A 439 -13.95 -8.17 19.71
C LYS A 439 -13.13 -8.56 18.48
N PRO A 440 -12.14 -9.46 18.62
CA PRO A 440 -11.44 -10.00 17.48
C PRO A 440 -12.39 -10.83 16.60
N LYS A 441 -12.26 -10.70 15.28
CA LYS A 441 -12.95 -11.55 14.30
C LYS A 441 -11.91 -12.42 13.60
N SER A 442 -11.96 -13.72 13.84
CA SER A 442 -11.15 -14.69 13.11
C SER A 442 -11.64 -14.82 11.67
N SER A 443 -10.70 -14.97 10.75
CA SER A 443 -10.91 -15.27 9.33
C SER A 443 -9.79 -16.16 8.85
N ILE A 444 -9.99 -16.79 7.70
CA ILE A 444 -8.91 -17.44 6.95
C ILE A 444 -8.73 -16.64 5.68
N GLU A 445 -7.60 -15.97 5.53
CA GLU A 445 -7.21 -15.37 4.26
C GLU A 445 -6.59 -16.44 3.35
N ILE A 446 -6.75 -16.26 2.04
CA ILE A 446 -6.21 -17.16 1.02
C ILE A 446 -5.40 -16.40 0.00
N LEU A 447 -4.41 -17.11 -0.52
CA LEU A 447 -3.66 -16.74 -1.71
C LEU A 447 -3.74 -17.93 -2.66
N MET A 448 -4.37 -17.71 -3.81
CA MET A 448 -4.50 -18.69 -4.90
C MET A 448 -3.68 -18.23 -6.09
N TYR A 449 -2.86 -19.10 -6.68
CA TYR A 449 -2.04 -18.74 -7.83
C TYR A 449 -1.83 -19.93 -8.77
N GLY A 450 -1.58 -19.62 -10.04
CA GLY A 450 -1.42 -20.67 -11.05
C GLY A 450 -1.04 -20.20 -12.45
N ARG A 451 -0.97 -21.23 -13.31
CA ARG A 451 -0.59 -21.27 -14.74
C ARG A 451 0.90 -21.00 -15.03
N TYR A 452 1.63 -22.10 -14.91
CA TYR A 452 2.99 -22.38 -15.37
C TYR A 452 2.94 -22.99 -16.77
N GLU A 453 3.83 -22.65 -17.70
CA GLU A 453 4.01 -23.46 -18.90
C GLU A 453 4.96 -24.62 -18.56
N GLN A 454 4.38 -25.78 -18.19
CA GLN A 454 4.93 -27.13 -17.89
C GLN A 454 4.62 -27.61 -16.45
N PRO A 455 4.25 -28.89 -16.23
CA PRO A 455 3.67 -29.36 -14.98
C PRO A 455 4.70 -30.01 -14.04
N LEU A 456 4.53 -29.86 -12.72
CA LEU A 456 4.10 -30.96 -11.82
C LEU A 456 4.32 -30.67 -10.32
N GLN A 457 3.50 -31.41 -9.57
CA GLN A 457 3.51 -31.75 -8.14
C GLN A 457 3.01 -30.69 -7.15
N VAL A 458 1.79 -30.96 -6.69
CA VAL A 458 1.16 -30.50 -5.47
C VAL A 458 2.17 -30.55 -4.31
N ILE A 459 2.57 -29.38 -3.81
CA ILE A 459 3.31 -29.28 -2.55
C ILE A 459 2.28 -29.11 -1.44
N ASN A 460 2.24 -30.10 -0.54
CA ASN A 460 1.35 -30.14 0.61
C ASN A 460 1.63 -29.00 1.61
N ASN A 461 0.54 -28.44 2.14
CA ASN A 461 0.34 -27.79 3.43
C ASN A 461 1.58 -27.21 4.13
N THR A 462 1.85 -25.92 3.90
CA THR A 462 2.62 -25.10 4.83
C THR A 462 1.66 -24.29 5.71
N THR A 463 1.50 -24.70 6.96
CA THR A 463 0.76 -23.92 7.98
C THR A 463 1.63 -22.74 8.42
N TYR A 464 1.32 -21.54 7.94
CA TYR A 464 2.01 -20.32 8.38
C TYR A 464 1.25 -19.64 9.52
N ILE A 465 1.77 -19.75 10.74
CA ILE A 465 1.32 -18.96 11.88
C ILE A 465 2.10 -17.63 11.85
N SER A 466 1.46 -16.54 11.43
CA SER A 466 1.96 -15.20 11.76
C SER A 466 1.01 -14.59 12.78
N LYS A 467 1.43 -14.48 14.05
CA LYS A 467 0.76 -13.60 15.01
C LYS A 467 0.93 -12.17 14.51
N ILE A 468 -0.18 -11.54 14.10
CA ILE A 468 -0.22 -10.12 13.81
C ILE A 468 -0.56 -9.41 15.13
N GLU A 469 0.45 -9.04 15.89
CA GLU A 469 0.27 -8.03 16.94
C GLU A 469 0.29 -6.66 16.26
N LYS A 470 -0.87 -6.00 16.21
CA LYS A 470 -0.95 -4.57 15.87
C LYS A 470 -0.28 -3.81 17.01
N VAL A 471 0.96 -3.38 16.84
CA VAL A 471 1.53 -2.31 17.66
C VAL A 471 0.79 -1.02 17.28
N ALA A 472 0.13 -0.43 18.27
CA ALA A 472 -0.64 0.82 18.15
C ALA A 472 0.24 2.02 17.81
#